data_AF-A0AAV4V4F1-F1
#
_entry.id   AF-A0AAV4V4F1-F1
#
_cell.length_a   1.000
_cell.length_b   1.000
_cell.length_c   1.000
_cell.angle_alpha   90.00
_cell.angle_beta   90.00
_cell.angle_gamma   90.00
#
_symmetry.space_group_name_H-M   'P 1'
#
loop_
_entity.id
_entity.type
_entity.pdbx_description
1 polymer ?
#
loop_
_entity_poly.entity_id
_entity_poly.type
_entity_poly.pdbx_seq_one_letter_code
_entity_poly.pdbx_strand_id
1 'polypeptide(L)'
;MFFSFICYFKAKLDIPFGTHHTKMMFLLYKEGFRIVIHTSNIVDSDWFQRTQGMWVSPVLPALKCHSATEGNSPTNFKTDLLEYISSYGAPGLDKWIDTIKKHDFSKIRVILIGSVPGRHLGSKKTAFGHLKMRKILNLHGSPKDIVQPDWPLICQFSSIGSLGASPDQWLLNEFCTSLSTTKDAPIGSKSSSLKLVFPTVENVRKSLQGYPAGASLPYSIKVAQKQPYLKNYLHQWKSERFGRSEASPHIKTYVRLSPNNSNIAWFLLTSANLSKAAWGALEKKGSQFMIRSYELGVLFLPKFFVRMELFSTPACVKKDLSKLFPIPYDIPLEPYSKNDEPWIWDIPHIKAPDRHGMMWCPP
;
A
#
# COMPACT_ATOMS: atom_id res chain seq x y z
N MET A 1 16.36 20.55 -22.94
CA MET A 1 15.23 21.50 -22.83
C MET A 1 15.01 21.78 -21.36
N PHE A 2 15.22 23.00 -20.88
CA PHE A 2 14.95 23.41 -19.49
C PHE A 2 13.56 24.04 -19.44
N PHE A 3 12.66 23.49 -18.63
CA PHE A 3 11.34 24.07 -18.41
C PHE A 3 11.39 24.98 -17.17
N SER A 4 11.30 26.29 -17.38
CA SER A 4 11.47 27.31 -16.33
C SER A 4 10.39 27.29 -15.23
N PHE A 5 9.25 26.65 -15.49
CA PHE A 5 8.14 26.51 -14.56
C PHE A 5 8.24 25.26 -13.67
N ILE A 6 9.27 24.42 -13.84
CA ILE A 6 9.48 23.23 -13.01
C ILE A 6 10.42 23.56 -11.86
N CYS A 7 9.88 23.49 -10.64
CA CYS A 7 10.66 23.55 -9.41
C CYS A 7 10.92 22.14 -8.88
N TYR A 8 12.14 21.88 -8.43
CA TYR A 8 12.52 20.61 -7.82
C TYR A 8 12.69 20.76 -6.32
N PHE A 9 12.32 19.71 -5.60
CA PHE A 9 12.55 19.60 -4.17
C PHE A 9 13.13 18.22 -3.86
N LYS A 10 14.19 18.19 -3.04
CA LYS A 10 14.83 16.95 -2.58
C LYS A 10 14.36 16.61 -1.18
N ALA A 11 13.55 15.56 -1.07
CA ALA A 11 13.18 15.00 0.23
C ALA A 11 14.41 14.50 1.00
N LYS A 12 14.47 14.78 2.30
CA LYS A 12 15.59 14.38 3.16
C LYS A 12 15.51 12.87 3.47
N LEU A 13 16.58 12.15 3.20
CA LEU A 13 16.70 10.71 3.49
C LEU A 13 17.95 10.48 4.33
N ASP A 14 17.89 10.95 5.58
CA ASP A 14 19.03 10.93 6.50
C ASP A 14 19.31 9.53 7.08
N ILE A 15 18.40 8.57 6.85
CA ILE A 15 18.55 7.16 7.24
C ILE A 15 18.98 6.34 6.01
N PRO A 16 20.08 5.57 6.07
CA PRO A 16 20.54 4.75 4.95
C PRO A 16 19.48 3.77 4.44
N PHE A 17 19.53 3.51 3.14
CA PHE A 17 18.61 2.61 2.43
C PHE A 17 17.14 3.05 2.48
N GLY A 18 16.89 4.32 2.78
CA GLY A 18 15.59 4.95 2.60
C GLY A 18 15.28 5.27 1.13
N THR A 19 14.01 5.40 0.81
CA THR A 19 13.54 5.81 -0.52
C THR A 19 12.40 6.81 -0.38
N HIS A 20 12.34 7.80 -1.28
CA HIS A 20 11.14 8.61 -1.44
C HIS A 20 10.20 7.90 -2.42
N HIS A 21 9.26 7.11 -1.90
CA HIS A 21 8.49 6.17 -2.71
C HIS A 21 7.02 6.59 -2.90
N THR A 22 6.58 7.62 -2.18
CA THR A 22 5.30 8.32 -2.35
C THR A 22 5.07 8.80 -3.76
N LYS A 23 3.85 8.58 -4.24
CA LYS A 23 3.36 8.94 -5.56
C LYS A 23 2.03 9.67 -5.39
N MET A 24 2.11 10.99 -5.48
CA MET A 24 0.98 11.86 -5.20
C MET A 24 1.05 13.08 -6.10
N MET A 25 -0.12 13.57 -6.51
CA MET A 25 -0.27 14.81 -7.23
C MET A 25 -1.12 15.78 -6.42
N PHE A 26 -0.67 17.03 -6.36
CA PHE A 26 -1.44 18.18 -5.91
C PHE A 26 -1.82 19.01 -7.13
N LEU A 27 -3.12 19.15 -7.37
CA LEU A 27 -3.66 19.78 -8.57
C LEU A 27 -4.54 20.94 -8.15
N LEU A 28 -4.05 22.16 -8.35
CA LEU A 28 -4.76 23.39 -8.02
C LEU A 28 -5.38 23.99 -9.29
N TYR A 29 -6.68 24.24 -9.25
CA TYR A 29 -7.49 24.77 -10.34
C TYR A 29 -8.18 26.08 -9.93
N LYS A 30 -8.88 26.72 -10.86
CA LYS A 30 -9.73 27.87 -10.54
C LYS A 30 -10.92 27.47 -9.67
N GLU A 31 -11.44 26.27 -9.89
CA GLU A 31 -12.65 25.72 -9.26
C GLU A 31 -12.37 25.07 -7.89
N GLY A 32 -11.09 24.83 -7.56
CA GLY A 32 -10.69 24.24 -6.29
C GLY A 32 -9.41 23.43 -6.38
N PHE A 33 -9.24 22.49 -5.45
CA PHE A 33 -8.04 21.70 -5.28
C PHE A 33 -8.34 20.20 -5.37
N ARG A 34 -7.43 19.40 -5.92
CA ARG A 34 -7.57 17.95 -5.99
C ARG A 34 -6.28 17.27 -5.61
N ILE A 35 -6.42 16.13 -4.95
CA ILE A 35 -5.34 15.25 -4.55
C ILE A 35 -5.51 13.93 -5.27
N VAL A 36 -4.42 13.42 -5.82
CA VAL A 36 -4.34 12.07 -6.39
C VAL A 36 -3.26 11.31 -5.65
N ILE A 37 -3.57 10.13 -5.11
CA ILE A 37 -2.58 9.22 -4.52
C ILE A 37 -2.60 7.95 -5.38
N HIS A 38 -1.45 7.58 -5.95
CA HIS A 38 -1.37 6.51 -6.96
C HIS A 38 -0.11 5.64 -6.78
N THR A 39 0.09 4.66 -7.66
CA THR A 39 1.21 3.69 -7.56
C THR A 39 2.22 3.75 -8.71
N SER A 40 1.93 4.52 -9.77
CA SER A 40 2.82 4.68 -10.93
C SER A 40 3.96 5.69 -10.69
N ASN A 41 5.16 5.38 -11.13
CA ASN A 41 6.20 6.38 -11.36
C ASN A 41 5.82 7.26 -12.57
N ILE A 42 6.43 8.45 -12.70
CA ILE A 42 6.18 9.37 -13.83
C ILE A 42 7.13 9.04 -14.99
N VAL A 43 6.98 7.83 -15.54
CA VAL A 43 7.68 7.32 -16.73
C VAL A 43 6.71 6.50 -17.56
N ASP A 44 6.84 6.54 -18.89
CA ASP A 44 5.90 5.89 -19.83
C ASP A 44 5.60 4.42 -19.48
N SER A 45 6.66 3.64 -19.21
CA SER A 45 6.56 2.21 -18.91
C SER A 45 5.63 1.87 -17.74
N ASP A 46 5.45 2.80 -16.79
CA ASP A 46 4.59 2.60 -15.62
C ASP A 46 3.10 2.84 -15.93
N TRP A 47 2.77 3.50 -17.04
CA TRP A 47 1.40 3.80 -17.48
C TRP A 47 0.96 2.98 -18.69
N PHE A 48 1.88 2.22 -19.29
CA PHE A 48 1.61 1.45 -20.51
C PHE A 48 0.93 0.09 -20.24
N GLN A 49 1.68 -0.92 -19.78
CA GLN A 49 1.23 -2.32 -19.68
C GLN A 49 1.33 -2.91 -18.27
N ARG A 50 1.19 -2.06 -17.25
CA ARG A 50 1.24 -2.46 -15.83
C ARG A 50 -0.12 -2.32 -15.16
N THR A 51 -0.36 -3.16 -14.16
CA THR A 51 -1.49 -2.93 -13.24
C THR A 51 -1.08 -1.92 -12.17
N GLN A 52 -1.69 -0.74 -12.19
CA GLN A 52 -1.50 0.35 -11.24
C GLN A 52 -2.84 0.69 -10.55
N GLY A 53 -2.76 1.37 -9.42
CA GLY A 53 -3.93 1.88 -8.70
C GLY A 53 -3.85 3.39 -8.50
N MET A 54 -5.02 4.03 -8.45
CA MET A 54 -5.14 5.46 -8.19
C MET A 54 -6.40 5.73 -7.38
N TRP A 55 -6.24 6.53 -6.33
CA TRP A 55 -7.35 7.20 -5.65
C TRP A 55 -7.34 8.67 -6.04
N VAL A 56 -8.52 9.18 -6.39
CA VAL A 56 -8.74 10.57 -6.80
C VAL A 56 -9.70 11.19 -5.79
N SER A 57 -9.28 12.27 -5.12
CA SER A 57 -10.16 13.03 -4.23
C SER A 57 -11.29 13.68 -5.04
N PRO A 58 -12.43 14.06 -4.43
CA PRO A 58 -13.33 15.04 -5.05
C PRO A 58 -12.60 16.37 -5.30
N VAL A 59 -13.21 17.28 -6.07
CA VAL A 59 -12.76 18.69 -6.06
C VAL A 59 -13.03 19.25 -4.67
N LEU A 60 -11.98 19.73 -4.02
CA LEU A 60 -11.99 20.34 -2.70
C LEU A 60 -12.17 21.84 -2.92
N PRO A 61 -13.33 22.43 -2.58
CA PRO A 61 -13.56 23.85 -2.77
C PRO A 61 -12.71 24.68 -1.79
N ALA A 62 -12.51 25.96 -2.10
CA ALA A 62 -11.94 26.88 -1.13
C ALA A 62 -12.86 27.01 0.09
N LEU A 63 -12.26 27.17 1.27
CA LEU A 63 -13.01 27.48 2.49
C LEU A 63 -13.58 28.89 2.43
N LYS A 64 -14.78 29.06 2.98
CA LYS A 64 -15.44 30.36 3.12
C LYS A 64 -14.89 31.16 4.30
N CYS A 65 -14.51 30.47 5.39
CA CYS A 65 -13.86 31.04 6.57
C CYS A 65 -12.52 30.35 6.85
N HIS A 66 -11.59 31.05 7.49
CA HIS A 66 -10.23 30.57 7.75
C HIS A 66 -10.05 30.26 9.24
N SER A 67 -10.73 29.24 9.76
CA SER A 67 -10.42 28.69 11.09
C SER A 67 -9.54 27.42 11.00
N ALA A 68 -8.73 27.17 12.02
CA ALA A 68 -7.67 26.14 11.99
C ALA A 68 -8.19 24.70 11.86
N THR A 69 -9.44 24.43 12.26
CA THR A 69 -10.09 23.12 12.21
C THR A 69 -11.14 23.01 11.10
N GLU A 70 -11.36 24.07 10.34
CA GLU A 70 -12.40 24.11 9.31
C GLU A 70 -12.08 23.20 8.13
N GLY A 71 -13.13 22.54 7.65
CA GLY A 71 -13.08 21.67 6.49
C GLY A 71 -12.21 20.45 6.67
N ASN A 72 -12.04 19.93 7.90
CA ASN A 72 -11.48 18.60 8.06
C ASN A 72 -12.57 17.53 7.78
N SER A 73 -12.13 16.37 7.29
CA SER A 73 -13.01 15.21 7.05
C SER A 73 -13.31 14.44 8.35
N PRO A 74 -14.38 13.63 8.40
CA PRO A 74 -14.61 12.66 9.48
C PRO A 74 -13.48 11.63 9.67
N THR A 75 -12.58 11.51 8.69
CA THR A 75 -11.41 10.62 8.70
C THR A 75 -10.11 11.30 9.11
N ASN A 76 -10.16 12.56 9.56
CA ASN A 76 -9.00 13.38 9.91
C ASN A 76 -7.98 13.59 8.77
N PHE A 77 -8.37 13.36 7.51
CA PHE A 77 -7.47 13.35 6.36
C PHE A 77 -6.70 14.67 6.19
N LYS A 78 -7.33 15.84 6.39
CA LYS A 78 -6.68 17.15 6.22
C LYS A 78 -5.53 17.31 7.21
N THR A 79 -5.80 17.02 8.49
CA THR A 79 -4.79 17.09 9.55
C THR A 79 -3.67 16.08 9.33
N ASP A 80 -4.01 14.83 9.00
CA ASP A 80 -3.02 13.78 8.74
C ASP A 80 -2.14 14.13 7.51
N LEU A 81 -2.71 14.74 6.46
CA LEU A 81 -1.96 15.21 5.30
C LEU A 81 -1.04 16.39 5.64
N LEU A 82 -1.51 17.35 6.43
CA LEU A 82 -0.68 18.45 6.90
C LEU A 82 0.50 17.95 7.73
N GLU A 83 0.29 16.97 8.62
CA GLU A 83 1.35 16.33 9.39
C GLU A 83 2.36 15.63 8.45
N TYR A 84 1.87 14.89 7.46
CA TYR A 84 2.70 14.22 6.47
C TYR A 84 3.57 15.19 5.66
N ILE A 85 2.99 16.25 5.09
CA ILE A 85 3.72 17.22 4.25
C ILE A 85 4.66 18.07 5.09
N SER A 86 4.27 18.46 6.30
CA SER A 86 5.14 19.23 7.19
C SER A 86 6.38 18.44 7.62
N SER A 87 6.31 17.10 7.62
CA SER A 87 7.44 16.24 7.99
C SER A 87 8.65 16.32 7.06
N TYR A 88 8.48 16.86 5.84
CA TYR A 88 9.58 17.09 4.92
C TYR A 88 10.48 18.26 5.36
N GLY A 89 9.98 19.17 6.21
CA GLY A 89 10.75 20.32 6.72
C GLY A 89 11.32 21.19 5.60
N ALA A 90 10.48 21.48 4.61
CA ALA A 90 10.90 21.97 3.30
C ALA A 90 10.14 23.24 2.89
N PRO A 91 10.81 24.41 2.83
CA PRO A 91 10.14 25.67 2.47
C PRO A 91 9.45 25.64 1.09
N GLY A 92 9.98 24.85 0.16
CA GLY A 92 9.37 24.65 -1.17
C GLY A 92 7.97 24.01 -1.13
N LEU A 93 7.55 23.44 0.01
CA LEU A 93 6.22 22.86 0.20
C LEU A 93 5.26 23.80 0.95
N ASP A 94 5.71 24.96 1.44
CA ASP A 94 4.89 25.88 2.22
C ASP A 94 3.65 26.36 1.45
N LYS A 95 3.83 26.66 0.15
CA LYS A 95 2.71 26.99 -0.75
C LYS A 95 1.63 25.89 -0.76
N TRP A 96 2.05 24.62 -0.74
CA TRP A 96 1.13 23.49 -0.75
C TRP A 96 0.48 23.28 0.61
N ILE A 97 1.22 23.48 1.70
CA ILE A 97 0.67 23.48 3.07
C ILE A 97 -0.42 24.55 3.20
N ASP A 98 -0.17 25.76 2.73
CA ASP A 98 -1.13 26.86 2.76
C ASP A 98 -2.32 26.61 1.85
N THR A 99 -2.08 26.01 0.68
CA THR A 99 -3.16 25.56 -0.21
C THR A 99 -4.05 24.55 0.50
N ILE A 100 -3.49 23.52 1.15
CA ILE A 100 -4.26 22.53 1.91
C ILE A 100 -5.07 23.19 3.02
N LYS A 101 -4.46 24.11 3.80
CA LYS A 101 -5.16 24.84 4.87
C LYS A 101 -6.39 25.60 4.35
N LYS A 102 -6.30 26.20 3.16
CA LYS A 102 -7.35 27.04 2.54
C LYS A 102 -8.50 26.27 1.87
N HIS A 103 -8.45 24.94 1.77
CA HIS A 103 -9.49 24.15 1.09
C HIS A 103 -10.29 23.25 2.05
N ASP A 104 -11.52 22.92 1.66
CA ASP A 104 -12.43 22.06 2.40
C ASP A 104 -12.29 20.58 2.00
N PHE A 105 -11.92 19.75 2.98
CA PHE A 105 -11.72 18.32 2.87
C PHE A 105 -12.90 17.52 3.48
N SER A 106 -13.96 18.18 3.93
CA SER A 106 -15.12 17.59 4.61
C SER A 106 -15.77 16.42 3.87
N LYS A 107 -15.61 16.36 2.53
CA LYS A 107 -16.14 15.30 1.65
C LYS A 107 -15.22 14.08 1.51
N ILE A 108 -13.99 14.12 2.00
CA ILE A 108 -13.10 12.95 1.97
C ILE A 108 -13.62 11.87 2.93
N ARG A 109 -13.52 10.60 2.50
CA ARG A 109 -14.00 9.41 3.23
C ARG A 109 -12.94 8.34 3.45
N VAL A 110 -11.75 8.51 2.86
CA VAL A 110 -10.60 7.62 3.10
C VAL A 110 -9.77 8.15 4.28
N ILE A 111 -9.02 7.26 4.91
CA ILE A 111 -8.02 7.61 5.93
C ILE A 111 -6.64 7.62 5.29
N LEU A 112 -5.83 8.63 5.60
CA LEU A 112 -4.45 8.70 5.12
C LEU A 112 -3.55 7.78 5.95
N ILE A 113 -2.75 6.95 5.28
CA ILE A 113 -1.74 6.09 5.89
C ILE A 113 -0.40 6.44 5.27
N GLY A 114 0.45 7.14 6.01
CA GLY A 114 1.77 7.56 5.55
C GLY A 114 2.91 6.86 6.29
N SER A 115 4.09 6.87 5.67
CA SER A 115 5.37 6.56 6.31
C SER A 115 6.31 7.73 6.12
N VAL A 116 7.02 8.10 7.20
CA VAL A 116 8.00 9.19 7.21
C VAL A 116 9.30 8.65 7.82
N PRO A 117 10.45 8.82 7.15
CA PRO A 117 11.75 8.41 7.68
C PRO A 117 12.01 9.02 9.06
N GLY A 118 12.42 8.19 10.00
CA GLY A 118 12.71 8.66 11.36
C GLY A 118 12.68 7.55 12.40
N ARG A 119 13.12 7.92 13.60
CA ARG A 119 12.94 7.12 14.82
C ARG A 119 11.87 7.80 15.67
N HIS A 120 10.67 7.27 15.61
CA HIS A 120 9.49 7.80 16.28
C HIS A 120 9.44 7.27 17.71
N LEU A 121 9.17 8.15 18.69
CA LEU A 121 9.15 7.86 20.12
C LEU A 121 7.79 8.23 20.73
N GLY A 122 7.48 7.67 21.91
CA GLY A 122 6.27 7.99 22.66
C GLY A 122 4.99 7.84 21.83
N SER A 123 4.13 8.86 21.86
CA SER A 123 2.87 8.91 21.11
C SER A 123 3.07 8.92 19.58
N LYS A 124 4.19 9.48 19.09
CA LYS A 124 4.52 9.57 17.66
C LYS A 124 4.77 8.21 17.00
N LYS A 125 5.01 7.15 17.78
CA LYS A 125 5.13 5.77 17.24
C LYS A 125 3.92 5.37 16.39
N THR A 126 2.74 5.89 16.71
CA THR A 126 1.47 5.55 16.03
C THR A 126 1.06 6.55 14.95
N ALA A 127 1.93 7.51 14.60
CA ALA A 127 1.64 8.51 13.57
C ALA A 127 1.80 7.93 12.14
N PHE A 128 2.70 6.95 11.98
CA PHE A 128 3.09 6.45 10.66
C PHE A 128 3.20 4.91 10.60
N GLY A 129 3.35 4.37 9.39
CA GLY A 129 3.64 2.96 9.15
C GLY A 129 2.58 1.98 9.68
N HIS A 130 3.01 0.76 10.04
CA HIS A 130 2.07 -0.29 10.46
C HIS A 130 1.46 -0.02 11.85
N LEU A 131 2.07 0.87 12.65
CA LEU A 131 1.49 1.29 13.93
C LEU A 131 0.38 2.33 13.77
N LYS A 132 0.43 3.18 12.73
CA LYS A 132 -0.73 4.00 12.34
C LYS A 132 -1.90 3.11 11.91
N MET A 133 -1.64 2.09 11.10
CA MET A 133 -2.66 1.09 10.74
C MET A 133 -3.30 0.46 11.98
N ARG A 134 -2.48 -0.03 12.93
CA ARG A 134 -2.96 -0.60 14.20
C ARG A 134 -3.87 0.37 14.97
N LYS A 135 -3.43 1.62 15.15
CA LYS A 135 -4.21 2.66 15.85
C LYS A 135 -5.55 2.90 15.16
N ILE A 136 -5.54 3.06 13.83
CA ILE A 136 -6.76 3.31 13.06
C ILE A 136 -7.72 2.13 13.12
N LEU A 137 -7.24 0.90 12.94
CA LEU A 137 -8.09 -0.29 12.99
C LEU A 137 -8.68 -0.51 14.39
N ASN A 138 -7.92 -0.24 15.45
CA ASN A 138 -8.43 -0.32 16.82
C ASN A 138 -9.52 0.72 17.10
N LEU A 139 -9.38 1.96 16.60
CA LEU A 139 -10.37 3.02 16.81
C LEU A 139 -11.58 2.95 15.88
N HIS A 140 -11.38 2.43 14.67
CA HIS A 140 -12.31 2.65 13.55
C HIS A 140 -12.59 1.44 12.68
N GLY A 141 -11.83 0.34 12.82
CA GLY A 141 -12.06 -0.89 12.08
C GLY A 141 -13.34 -1.60 12.52
N SER A 142 -13.57 -2.77 11.94
CA SER A 142 -14.72 -3.61 12.28
C SER A 142 -14.52 -4.28 13.66
N PRO A 143 -15.59 -4.45 14.45
CA PRO A 143 -15.58 -5.21 15.70
C PRO A 143 -15.16 -6.68 15.58
N LYS A 144 -14.62 -7.24 16.67
CA LYS A 144 -14.13 -8.64 16.74
C LYS A 144 -15.23 -9.70 16.62
N ASP A 145 -16.47 -9.35 16.95
CA ASP A 145 -17.65 -10.21 16.78
C ASP A 145 -18.04 -10.36 15.30
N ILE A 146 -17.66 -9.40 14.45
CA ILE A 146 -17.92 -9.42 13.01
C ILE A 146 -16.72 -9.99 12.26
N VAL A 147 -15.51 -9.51 12.58
CA VAL A 147 -14.27 -9.92 11.91
C VAL A 147 -13.48 -10.83 12.84
N GLN A 148 -13.58 -12.13 12.56
CA GLN A 148 -12.95 -13.17 13.35
C GLN A 148 -11.44 -13.28 13.06
N PRO A 149 -10.63 -13.82 13.99
CA PRO A 149 -9.17 -13.90 13.82
C PRO A 149 -8.72 -14.71 12.59
N ASP A 150 -9.52 -15.67 12.14
CA ASP A 150 -9.25 -16.55 10.99
C ASP A 150 -9.42 -15.85 9.62
N TRP A 151 -10.02 -14.66 9.57
CA TRP A 151 -10.16 -13.87 8.34
C TRP A 151 -8.78 -13.62 7.74
N PRO A 152 -8.46 -14.07 6.51
CA PRO A 152 -7.13 -13.89 5.94
C PRO A 152 -6.76 -12.42 5.72
N LEU A 153 -5.51 -12.11 6.04
CA LEU A 153 -4.81 -10.90 5.59
C LEU A 153 -4.16 -11.20 4.24
N ILE A 154 -4.56 -10.47 3.21
CA ILE A 154 -3.97 -10.54 1.88
C ILE A 154 -3.10 -9.30 1.67
N CYS A 155 -1.83 -9.52 1.33
CA CYS A 155 -0.85 -8.49 1.02
C CYS A 155 -0.38 -8.68 -0.42
N GLN A 156 -0.67 -7.73 -1.31
CA GLN A 156 -0.20 -7.71 -2.68
C GLN A 156 0.80 -6.56 -2.84
N PHE A 157 1.96 -6.85 -3.43
CA PHE A 157 3.04 -5.87 -3.59
C PHE A 157 3.90 -6.19 -4.81
N SER A 158 4.83 -5.28 -5.14
CA SER A 158 5.73 -5.41 -6.29
C SER A 158 7.20 -5.57 -5.87
N SER A 159 7.52 -5.55 -4.57
CA SER A 159 8.88 -5.74 -4.07
C SER A 159 8.86 -6.31 -2.65
N ILE A 160 9.94 -7.02 -2.30
CA ILE A 160 10.12 -7.64 -0.99
C ILE A 160 11.47 -7.21 -0.40
N GLY A 161 11.44 -6.66 0.82
CA GLY A 161 12.64 -6.36 1.60
C GLY A 161 13.12 -7.55 2.45
N SER A 162 14.23 -7.36 3.18
CA SER A 162 14.66 -8.33 4.19
C SER A 162 13.73 -8.28 5.41
N LEU A 163 13.04 -9.39 5.69
CA LEU A 163 12.01 -9.46 6.74
C LEU A 163 12.53 -10.10 8.03
N GLY A 164 13.57 -10.92 7.93
CA GLY A 164 14.15 -11.68 9.04
C GLY A 164 14.29 -13.15 8.66
N ALA A 165 15.04 -13.92 9.45
CA ALA A 165 15.34 -15.34 9.19
C ALA A 165 14.14 -16.27 9.47
N SER A 166 13.16 -15.82 10.27
CA SER A 166 11.91 -16.54 10.52
C SER A 166 10.70 -15.59 10.41
N PRO A 167 9.48 -16.14 10.16
CA PRO A 167 8.26 -15.34 10.04
C PRO A 167 8.00 -14.46 11.28
N ASP A 168 8.37 -14.97 12.46
CA ASP A 168 8.08 -14.35 13.76
C ASP A 168 8.98 -13.16 14.09
N GLN A 169 10.08 -12.95 13.37
CA GLN A 169 10.98 -11.82 13.65
C GLN A 169 10.36 -10.46 13.35
N TRP A 170 9.44 -10.37 12.38
CA TRP A 170 8.77 -9.11 12.04
C TRP A 170 7.43 -9.33 11.32
N LEU A 171 7.41 -10.25 10.34
CA LEU A 171 6.27 -10.44 9.45
C LEU A 171 5.00 -10.80 10.22
N LEU A 172 5.03 -11.85 11.06
CA LEU A 172 3.86 -12.29 11.81
C LEU A 172 3.67 -11.46 13.09
N ASN A 173 4.72 -11.29 13.89
CA ASN A 173 4.60 -10.70 15.23
C ASN A 173 4.38 -9.18 15.26
N GLU A 174 4.94 -8.42 14.32
CA GLU A 174 4.78 -6.96 14.27
C GLU A 174 3.79 -6.54 13.20
N PHE A 175 4.10 -6.89 11.94
CA PHE A 175 3.37 -6.42 10.77
C PHE A 175 1.96 -7.02 10.71
N CYS A 176 1.83 -8.35 10.70
CA CYS A 176 0.51 -8.99 10.64
C CYS A 176 -0.32 -8.69 11.89
N THR A 177 0.26 -8.67 13.09
CA THR A 177 -0.44 -8.23 14.32
C THR A 177 -1.07 -6.84 14.16
N SER A 178 -0.33 -5.89 13.59
CA SER A 178 -0.84 -4.55 13.32
C SER A 178 -2.02 -4.54 12.34
N LEU A 179 -1.87 -5.21 11.20
CA LEU A 179 -2.90 -5.22 10.16
C LEU A 179 -4.08 -6.13 10.51
N SER A 180 -3.90 -7.06 11.46
CA SER A 180 -4.96 -7.96 11.91
C SER A 180 -5.82 -7.39 13.04
N THR A 181 -5.47 -6.21 13.55
CA THR A 181 -6.18 -5.55 14.65
C THR A 181 -7.65 -5.29 14.29
N THR A 182 -8.55 -5.59 15.22
CA THR A 182 -9.98 -5.24 15.15
C THR A 182 -10.30 -4.12 16.13
N LYS A 183 -11.49 -3.55 16.01
CA LYS A 183 -11.95 -2.50 16.93
C LYS A 183 -11.92 -2.97 18.38
N ASP A 184 -11.45 -2.11 19.28
CA ASP A 184 -11.41 -2.35 20.72
C ASP A 184 -10.65 -3.64 21.14
N ALA A 185 -9.83 -4.19 20.24
CA ALA A 185 -9.04 -5.39 20.53
C ALA A 185 -7.93 -5.10 21.55
N PRO A 186 -7.69 -6.01 22.52
CA PRO A 186 -6.52 -5.93 23.36
C PRO A 186 -5.24 -6.13 22.53
N ILE A 187 -4.15 -5.49 22.96
CA ILE A 187 -2.86 -5.58 22.29
C ILE A 187 -2.37 -7.04 22.32
N GLY A 188 -2.05 -7.60 21.14
CA GLY A 188 -1.46 -8.94 21.03
C GLY A 188 -2.44 -10.08 20.69
N SER A 189 -3.63 -9.78 20.15
CA SER A 189 -4.53 -10.80 19.59
C SER A 189 -3.82 -11.64 18.51
N LYS A 190 -4.10 -12.96 18.46
CA LYS A 190 -3.49 -13.91 17.51
C LYS A 190 -3.58 -13.41 16.06
N SER A 191 -2.48 -13.63 15.31
CA SER A 191 -2.38 -13.25 13.90
C SER A 191 -3.35 -14.05 13.04
N SER A 192 -3.87 -13.38 12.01
CA SER A 192 -4.65 -14.01 10.94
C SER A 192 -3.82 -14.85 10.00
N SER A 193 -4.49 -15.73 9.25
CA SER A 193 -3.90 -16.40 8.10
C SER A 193 -3.35 -15.35 7.12
N LEU A 194 -2.10 -15.50 6.71
CA LEU A 194 -1.42 -14.56 5.82
C LEU A 194 -1.37 -15.14 4.41
N LYS A 195 -1.74 -14.34 3.41
CA LYS A 195 -1.58 -14.65 1.99
C LYS A 195 -0.83 -13.51 1.31
N LEU A 196 0.26 -13.84 0.63
CA LEU A 196 1.12 -12.88 -0.05
C LEU A 196 0.95 -13.06 -1.56
N VAL A 197 0.58 -12.00 -2.29
CA VAL A 197 0.47 -12.03 -3.76
C VAL A 197 1.69 -11.35 -4.35
N PHE A 198 2.50 -12.13 -5.07
CA PHE A 198 3.70 -11.67 -5.78
C PHE A 198 3.87 -12.47 -7.06
N PRO A 199 4.29 -11.88 -8.20
CA PRO A 199 4.42 -12.60 -9.45
C PRO A 199 5.42 -13.76 -9.41
N THR A 200 5.03 -14.91 -9.96
CA THR A 200 5.97 -16.00 -10.26
C THR A 200 6.87 -15.62 -11.43
N VAL A 201 7.94 -16.38 -11.65
CA VAL A 201 8.74 -16.31 -12.89
C VAL A 201 7.84 -16.47 -14.12
N GLU A 202 6.86 -17.37 -14.07
CA GLU A 202 5.95 -17.63 -15.19
C GLU A 202 4.96 -16.48 -15.42
N ASN A 203 4.46 -15.84 -14.35
CA ASN A 203 3.65 -14.63 -14.49
C ASN A 203 4.42 -13.51 -15.21
N VAL A 204 5.72 -13.35 -14.91
CA VAL A 204 6.56 -12.33 -15.56
C VAL A 204 6.87 -12.72 -17.00
N ARG A 205 7.33 -13.95 -17.24
CA ARG A 205 7.67 -14.46 -18.57
C ARG A 205 6.49 -14.35 -19.55
N LYS A 206 5.29 -14.67 -19.08
CA LYS A 206 4.05 -14.57 -19.87
C LYS A 206 3.42 -13.18 -19.87
N SER A 207 3.96 -12.20 -19.15
CA SER A 207 3.37 -10.86 -19.13
C SER A 207 3.41 -10.17 -20.49
N LEU A 208 2.60 -9.12 -20.66
CA LEU A 208 2.58 -8.28 -21.86
C LEU A 208 3.96 -7.70 -22.19
N GLN A 209 4.74 -7.36 -21.16
CA GLN A 209 6.08 -6.80 -21.30
C GLN A 209 7.19 -7.87 -21.29
N GLY A 210 6.85 -9.16 -21.15
CA GLY A 210 7.82 -10.24 -20.99
C GLY A 210 8.71 -10.05 -19.75
N TYR A 211 9.95 -10.52 -19.82
CA TYR A 211 10.92 -10.37 -18.74
C TYR A 211 11.21 -8.92 -18.32
N PRO A 212 11.25 -7.92 -19.22
CA PRO A 212 11.34 -6.50 -18.85
C PRO A 212 10.31 -6.02 -17.82
N ALA A 213 9.14 -6.67 -17.71
CA ALA A 213 8.19 -6.36 -16.65
C ALA A 213 8.81 -6.49 -15.25
N GLY A 214 9.71 -7.47 -15.10
CA GLY A 214 10.39 -7.84 -13.86
C GLY A 214 11.40 -6.82 -13.33
N ALA A 215 11.85 -5.87 -14.15
CA ALA A 215 12.69 -4.76 -13.69
C ALA A 215 11.96 -3.87 -12.66
N SER A 216 10.62 -3.83 -12.69
CA SER A 216 9.79 -3.13 -11.71
C SER A 216 9.25 -4.05 -10.60
N LEU A 217 9.77 -5.28 -10.53
CA LEU A 217 9.46 -6.27 -9.49
C LEU A 217 10.71 -6.59 -8.62
N PRO A 218 11.35 -5.60 -7.97
CA PRO A 218 12.64 -5.83 -7.34
C PRO A 218 12.52 -6.73 -6.10
N TYR A 219 13.06 -7.94 -6.23
CA TYR A 219 13.31 -8.88 -5.14
C TYR A 219 14.62 -9.60 -5.43
N SER A 220 15.70 -9.24 -4.74
CA SER A 220 17.03 -9.75 -5.06
C SER A 220 17.29 -11.13 -4.48
N ILE A 221 18.15 -11.90 -5.14
CA ILE A 221 18.55 -13.24 -4.69
C ILE A 221 19.18 -13.20 -3.29
N LYS A 222 19.99 -12.18 -3.01
CA LYS A 222 20.62 -11.98 -1.70
C LYS A 222 19.60 -11.76 -0.57
N VAL A 223 18.45 -11.17 -0.88
CA VAL A 223 17.36 -11.00 0.10
C VAL A 223 16.55 -12.30 0.18
N ALA A 224 16.23 -12.92 -0.96
CA ALA A 224 15.44 -14.14 -1.02
C ALA A 224 16.05 -15.30 -0.23
N GLN A 225 17.36 -15.53 -0.38
CA GLN A 225 18.09 -16.58 0.32
C GLN A 225 18.02 -16.48 1.85
N LYS A 226 17.76 -15.28 2.40
CA LYS A 226 17.67 -15.06 3.86
C LYS A 226 16.31 -15.41 4.45
N GLN A 227 15.30 -15.66 3.61
CA GLN A 227 13.91 -15.82 4.04
C GLN A 227 13.14 -16.85 3.17
N PRO A 228 13.66 -18.09 3.01
CA PRO A 228 13.02 -19.11 2.17
C PRO A 228 11.61 -19.49 2.65
N TYR A 229 11.29 -19.28 3.93
CA TYR A 229 9.96 -19.51 4.49
C TYR A 229 8.86 -18.71 3.78
N LEU A 230 9.19 -17.61 3.09
CA LEU A 230 8.17 -16.79 2.41
C LEU A 230 7.43 -17.56 1.33
N LYS A 231 8.08 -18.53 0.67
CA LYS A 231 7.47 -19.34 -0.40
C LYS A 231 6.16 -19.99 0.06
N ASN A 232 6.06 -20.35 1.34
CA ASN A 232 4.87 -20.99 1.93
C ASN A 232 3.65 -20.06 2.02
N TYR A 233 3.82 -18.75 1.83
CA TYR A 233 2.74 -17.76 1.88
C TYR A 233 2.39 -17.20 0.49
N LEU A 234 3.17 -17.53 -0.54
CA LEU A 234 3.06 -16.91 -1.86
C LEU A 234 1.91 -17.47 -2.69
N HIS A 235 1.23 -16.56 -3.37
CA HIS A 235 0.13 -16.77 -4.28
C HIS A 235 0.43 -16.03 -5.59
N GLN A 236 0.00 -16.62 -6.70
CA GLN A 236 0.25 -16.11 -8.05
C GLN A 236 -0.47 -14.78 -8.30
N TRP A 237 0.07 -13.97 -9.20
CA TRP A 237 -0.67 -12.84 -9.74
C TRP A 237 -1.72 -13.33 -10.74
N LYS A 238 -2.98 -12.99 -10.49
CA LYS A 238 -4.10 -13.34 -11.37
C LYS A 238 -5.19 -12.25 -11.29
N SER A 239 -5.63 -11.76 -12.44
CA SER A 239 -6.63 -10.70 -12.54
C SER A 239 -7.44 -10.87 -13.83
N GLU A 240 -7.98 -12.07 -14.05
CA GLU A 240 -8.76 -12.40 -15.24
C GLU A 240 -10.02 -11.54 -15.31
N ARG A 241 -10.68 -11.32 -14.16
CA ARG A 241 -11.90 -10.51 -14.10
C ARG A 241 -11.72 -9.07 -14.59
N PHE A 242 -10.51 -8.55 -14.53
CA PHE A 242 -10.17 -7.20 -15.00
C PHE A 242 -9.30 -7.19 -16.27
N GLY A 243 -9.10 -8.36 -16.90
CA GLY A 243 -8.26 -8.53 -18.09
C GLY A 243 -6.79 -8.15 -17.85
N ARG A 244 -6.27 -8.40 -16.65
CA ARG A 244 -4.98 -7.88 -16.17
C ARG A 244 -4.02 -8.94 -15.64
N SER A 245 -4.31 -10.23 -15.81
CA SER A 245 -3.37 -11.31 -15.43
C SER A 245 -2.01 -11.16 -16.13
N GLU A 246 -1.99 -10.66 -17.35
CA GLU A 246 -0.75 -10.46 -18.12
C GLU A 246 -0.14 -9.07 -17.91
N ALA A 247 -0.82 -8.16 -17.21
CA ALA A 247 -0.31 -6.83 -16.88
C ALA A 247 0.32 -6.87 -15.48
N SER A 248 1.65 -7.04 -15.41
CA SER A 248 2.35 -7.22 -14.14
C SER A 248 2.01 -6.13 -13.11
N PRO A 249 1.85 -6.51 -11.82
CA PRO A 249 1.40 -5.58 -10.81
C PRO A 249 2.52 -4.66 -10.34
N HIS A 250 2.32 -3.36 -10.50
CA HIS A 250 3.08 -2.34 -9.78
C HIS A 250 2.21 -1.60 -8.75
N ILE A 251 0.91 -1.90 -8.71
CA ILE A 251 0.02 -1.60 -7.58
C ILE A 251 0.48 -2.34 -6.30
N LYS A 252 0.17 -1.76 -5.13
CA LYS A 252 0.33 -2.41 -3.83
C LYS A 252 -0.97 -2.25 -3.04
N THR A 253 -1.53 -3.37 -2.60
CA THR A 253 -2.79 -3.37 -1.86
C THR A 253 -2.75 -4.32 -0.69
N TYR A 254 -3.44 -3.95 0.38
CA TYR A 254 -3.60 -4.78 1.56
C TYR A 254 -5.08 -4.89 1.88
N VAL A 255 -5.57 -6.08 2.18
CA VAL A 255 -7.00 -6.33 2.40
C VAL A 255 -7.22 -7.41 3.45
N ARG A 256 -8.22 -7.21 4.30
CA ARG A 256 -8.69 -8.22 5.25
C ARG A 256 -10.00 -8.82 4.75
N LEU A 257 -9.94 -10.06 4.30
CA LEU A 257 -11.00 -10.75 3.57
C LEU A 257 -11.64 -11.83 4.44
N SER A 258 -12.93 -12.09 4.29
CA SER A 258 -13.59 -13.21 4.97
C SER A 258 -13.13 -14.57 4.42
N PRO A 259 -13.15 -15.65 5.21
CA PRO A 259 -12.70 -16.98 4.75
C PRO A 259 -13.42 -17.50 3.50
N ASN A 260 -14.70 -17.15 3.33
CA ASN A 260 -15.51 -17.48 2.15
C ASN A 260 -15.36 -16.48 0.99
N ASN A 261 -14.41 -15.55 1.06
CA ASN A 261 -14.12 -14.53 0.04
C ASN A 261 -15.29 -13.60 -0.31
N SER A 262 -16.30 -13.46 0.54
CA SER A 262 -17.53 -12.69 0.25
C SER A 262 -17.53 -11.27 0.82
N ASN A 263 -16.75 -11.01 1.86
CA ASN A 263 -16.74 -9.73 2.58
C ASN A 263 -15.32 -9.22 2.83
N ILE A 264 -15.19 -7.90 2.91
CA ILE A 264 -13.94 -7.18 3.17
C ILE A 264 -14.13 -6.28 4.38
N ALA A 265 -13.27 -6.43 5.39
CA ALA A 265 -13.28 -5.57 6.57
C ALA A 265 -12.67 -4.20 6.30
N TRP A 266 -11.63 -4.16 5.46
CA TRP A 266 -10.97 -2.94 5.02
C TRP A 266 -10.08 -3.22 3.81
N PHE A 267 -9.79 -2.17 3.03
CA PHE A 267 -8.89 -2.20 1.90
C PHE A 267 -7.94 -1.01 1.92
N LEU A 268 -6.67 -1.23 1.63
CA LEU A 268 -5.64 -0.19 1.53
C LEU A 268 -5.02 -0.22 0.13
N LEU A 269 -4.94 0.95 -0.50
CA LEU A 269 -4.11 1.23 -1.66
C LEU A 269 -2.92 2.09 -1.23
N THR A 270 -1.68 1.69 -1.54
CA THR A 270 -0.49 2.40 -1.04
C THR A 270 0.70 2.28 -1.99
N SER A 271 1.72 3.11 -1.78
CA SER A 271 3.05 2.91 -2.36
C SER A 271 3.87 1.84 -1.61
N ALA A 272 3.55 1.56 -0.35
CA ALA A 272 4.35 0.68 0.50
C ALA A 272 4.41 -0.77 0.01
N ASN A 273 5.62 -1.25 -0.29
CA ASN A 273 5.91 -2.66 -0.53
C ASN A 273 6.07 -3.45 0.77
N LEU A 274 6.19 -4.78 0.71
CA LEU A 274 6.45 -5.61 1.88
C LEU A 274 7.90 -5.46 2.37
N SER A 275 8.15 -4.43 3.17
CA SER A 275 9.48 -4.16 3.74
C SER A 275 9.42 -3.42 5.07
N LYS A 276 10.42 -3.66 5.93
CA LYS A 276 10.66 -2.89 7.16
C LYS A 276 10.95 -1.41 6.87
N ALA A 277 11.57 -1.09 5.73
CA ALA A 277 11.88 0.29 5.34
C ALA A 277 10.61 1.12 5.11
N ALA A 278 9.62 0.54 4.45
CA ALA A 278 8.33 1.15 4.15
C ALA A 278 7.39 1.17 5.36
N TRP A 279 7.22 0.03 6.03
CA TRP A 279 6.21 -0.13 7.08
C TRP A 279 6.68 0.22 8.48
N GLY A 280 7.99 0.21 8.70
CA GLY A 280 8.65 0.41 9.98
C GLY A 280 8.90 -0.88 10.77
N ALA A 281 9.79 -0.79 11.75
CA ALA A 281 10.09 -1.87 12.69
C ALA A 281 10.35 -1.30 14.09
N LEU A 282 9.96 -2.05 15.12
CA LEU A 282 10.28 -1.72 16.50
C LEU A 282 11.78 -1.93 16.77
N GLU A 283 12.38 -0.98 17.48
CA GLU A 283 13.76 -1.02 17.96
C GLU A 283 13.78 -0.83 19.48
N LYS A 284 14.91 -1.12 20.13
CA LYS A 284 15.14 -0.90 21.57
C LYS A 284 13.98 -1.42 22.45
N LYS A 285 13.67 -2.72 22.30
CA LYS A 285 12.58 -3.40 23.03
C LYS A 285 11.21 -2.69 22.91
N GLY A 286 10.91 -2.10 21.75
CA GLY A 286 9.61 -1.48 21.46
C GLY A 286 9.46 -0.02 21.91
N SER A 287 10.49 0.56 22.54
CA SER A 287 10.50 1.98 22.93
C SER A 287 10.62 2.93 21.74
N GLN A 288 11.15 2.45 20.60
CA GLN A 288 11.43 3.22 19.40
C GLN A 288 10.84 2.55 18.17
N PHE A 289 10.30 3.33 17.23
CA PHE A 289 9.75 2.83 15.97
C PHE A 289 10.48 3.46 14.79
N MET A 290 11.18 2.65 14.00
CA MET A 290 12.07 3.13 12.94
C MET A 290 11.45 2.90 11.57
N ILE A 291 11.37 3.95 10.76
CA ILE A 291 10.96 3.94 9.35
C ILE A 291 12.10 4.54 8.52
N ARG A 292 12.35 4.00 7.32
CA ARG A 292 13.42 4.49 6.42
C ARG A 292 12.91 5.26 5.22
N SER A 293 11.68 4.98 4.77
CA SER A 293 11.16 5.50 3.50
C SER A 293 9.95 6.42 3.69
N TYR A 294 9.76 7.32 2.73
CA TYR A 294 8.49 8.00 2.53
C TYR A 294 7.56 7.09 1.75
N GLU A 295 6.38 6.82 2.30
CA GLU A 295 5.30 6.11 1.64
C GLU A 295 3.98 6.83 1.88
N LEU A 296 3.00 6.61 1.02
CA LEU A 296 1.65 7.14 1.20
C LEU A 296 0.60 6.23 0.60
N GLY A 297 -0.54 6.13 1.28
CA GLY A 297 -1.68 5.36 0.85
C GLY A 297 -2.99 5.83 1.48
N VAL A 298 -4.08 5.24 1.01
CA VAL A 298 -5.45 5.53 1.46
C VAL A 298 -6.16 4.26 1.88
N LEU A 299 -6.65 4.27 3.11
CA LEU A 299 -7.41 3.18 3.73
C LEU A 299 -8.91 3.45 3.57
N PHE A 300 -9.61 2.44 3.07
CA PHE A 300 -11.06 2.39 2.93
C PHE A 300 -11.62 1.54 4.07
N LEU A 301 -12.43 2.16 4.94
CA LEU A 301 -13.19 1.47 5.97
C LEU A 301 -14.69 1.53 5.64
N PRO A 302 -15.42 0.40 5.68
CA PRO A 302 -16.85 0.32 5.31
C PRO A 302 -17.73 1.41 5.93
N LYS A 303 -17.52 1.73 7.20
CA LYS A 303 -18.34 2.70 7.94
C LYS A 303 -18.37 4.10 7.32
N PHE A 304 -17.32 4.52 6.60
CA PHE A 304 -17.25 5.85 5.98
C PHE A 304 -17.89 5.90 4.58
N PHE A 305 -18.23 4.76 3.99
CA PHE A 305 -18.76 4.67 2.63
C PHE A 305 -20.18 4.10 2.58
N VAL A 306 -20.41 2.99 3.30
CA VAL A 306 -21.66 2.22 3.23
C VAL A 306 -22.41 2.19 4.55
N ARG A 307 -21.92 2.90 5.58
CA ARG A 307 -22.48 2.92 6.95
C ARG A 307 -22.72 1.52 7.53
N MET A 308 -21.88 0.56 7.14
CA MET A 308 -21.86 -0.80 7.66
C MET A 308 -20.45 -1.17 8.12
N GLU A 309 -20.30 -2.38 8.62
CA GLU A 309 -19.03 -2.91 9.13
C GLU A 309 -18.18 -3.63 8.08
N LEU A 310 -18.77 -3.97 6.91
CA LEU A 310 -18.13 -4.76 5.86
C LEU A 310 -18.48 -4.22 4.46
N PHE A 311 -17.52 -4.28 3.52
CA PHE A 311 -17.82 -4.24 2.08
C PHE A 311 -18.11 -5.65 1.57
N SER A 312 -18.81 -5.74 0.44
CA SER A 312 -19.04 -6.99 -0.29
C SER A 312 -18.05 -7.16 -1.44
N THR A 313 -17.74 -8.41 -1.76
CA THR A 313 -16.93 -8.77 -2.92
C THR A 313 -17.82 -9.17 -4.10
N PRO A 314 -17.26 -9.21 -5.32
CA PRO A 314 -17.95 -9.76 -6.49
C PRO A 314 -18.43 -11.21 -6.37
N ALA A 315 -17.81 -12.00 -5.48
CA ALA A 315 -18.20 -13.39 -5.25
C ALA A 315 -19.62 -13.48 -4.62
N CYS A 316 -20.13 -12.39 -4.05
CA CYS A 316 -21.51 -12.29 -3.60
C CYS A 316 -22.41 -11.85 -4.77
N VAL A 317 -22.76 -12.77 -5.68
CA VAL A 317 -23.52 -12.53 -6.94
C VAL A 317 -24.99 -12.07 -6.71
N LYS A 318 -25.39 -11.71 -5.48
CA LYS A 318 -26.80 -11.43 -5.13
C LYS A 318 -27.10 -10.12 -4.41
N LYS A 319 -26.17 -9.16 -4.25
CA LYS A 319 -26.45 -7.98 -3.40
C LYS A 319 -25.98 -6.65 -3.99
N ASP A 320 -26.87 -5.68 -3.87
CA ASP A 320 -26.65 -4.24 -3.66
C ASP A 320 -25.25 -3.74 -4.07
N LEU A 321 -25.15 -3.28 -5.32
CA LEU A 321 -23.92 -2.75 -5.91
C LEU A 321 -23.32 -1.59 -5.10
N SER A 322 -24.10 -0.92 -4.25
CA SER A 322 -23.59 0.16 -3.39
C SER A 322 -22.55 -0.31 -2.36
N LYS A 323 -22.49 -1.63 -2.09
CA LYS A 323 -21.57 -2.24 -1.11
C LYS A 323 -20.33 -2.89 -1.73
N LEU A 324 -20.30 -2.97 -3.06
CA LEU A 324 -19.26 -3.67 -3.78
C LEU A 324 -17.93 -2.91 -3.69
N PHE A 325 -16.88 -3.57 -3.24
CA PHE A 325 -15.52 -3.05 -3.32
C PHE A 325 -14.71 -3.78 -4.40
N PRO A 326 -14.10 -3.06 -5.36
CA PRO A 326 -13.38 -3.68 -6.47
C PRO A 326 -11.93 -4.04 -6.07
N ILE A 327 -11.72 -5.25 -5.54
CA ILE A 327 -10.35 -5.80 -5.43
C ILE A 327 -9.80 -6.01 -6.84
N PRO A 328 -8.58 -5.52 -7.18
CA PRO A 328 -8.08 -5.47 -8.56
C PRO A 328 -7.45 -6.79 -9.07
N TYR A 329 -7.68 -7.89 -8.38
CA TYR A 329 -7.21 -9.23 -8.71
C TYR A 329 -8.24 -10.26 -8.27
N ASP A 330 -8.10 -11.48 -8.80
CA ASP A 330 -9.08 -12.53 -8.60
C ASP A 330 -9.04 -13.06 -7.15
N ILE A 331 -10.22 -13.43 -6.65
CA ILE A 331 -10.41 -14.13 -5.38
C ILE A 331 -11.38 -15.31 -5.64
N PRO A 332 -11.13 -16.52 -5.11
CA PRO A 332 -10.02 -16.91 -4.24
C PRO A 332 -8.64 -16.82 -4.94
N LEU A 333 -7.60 -16.57 -4.14
CA LEU A 333 -6.22 -16.53 -4.62
C LEU A 333 -5.74 -17.95 -5.00
N GLU A 334 -4.87 -18.02 -6.00
CA GLU A 334 -4.21 -19.25 -6.43
C GLU A 334 -2.82 -19.37 -5.76
N PRO A 335 -2.58 -20.35 -4.89
CA PRO A 335 -1.26 -20.57 -4.29
C PRO A 335 -0.20 -20.86 -5.34
N TYR A 336 1.07 -20.65 -5.00
CA TYR A 336 2.17 -21.17 -5.80
C TYR A 336 2.10 -22.71 -5.85
N SER A 337 2.32 -23.28 -7.04
CA SER A 337 2.56 -24.71 -7.20
C SER A 337 3.95 -25.08 -6.66
N LYS A 338 4.23 -26.39 -6.55
CA LYS A 338 5.54 -26.89 -6.10
C LYS A 338 6.71 -26.40 -6.99
N ASN A 339 6.42 -26.18 -8.28
CA ASN A 339 7.41 -25.80 -9.29
C ASN A 339 7.49 -24.29 -9.51
N ASP A 340 6.58 -23.52 -8.93
CA ASP A 340 6.63 -22.06 -9.04
C ASP A 340 7.78 -21.50 -8.22
N GLU A 341 8.47 -20.54 -8.80
CA GLU A 341 9.46 -19.72 -8.13
C GLU A 341 9.01 -18.25 -8.19
N PRO A 342 9.27 -17.47 -7.11
CA PRO A 342 9.03 -16.04 -7.16
C PRO A 342 9.94 -15.40 -8.21
N TRP A 343 9.48 -14.32 -8.83
CA TRP A 343 10.36 -13.52 -9.65
C TRP A 343 11.54 -12.97 -8.84
N ILE A 344 12.76 -13.26 -9.30
CA ILE A 344 14.02 -12.70 -8.77
C ILE A 344 14.67 -11.93 -9.91
N TRP A 345 14.85 -10.62 -9.73
CA TRP A 345 15.21 -9.72 -10.83
C TRP A 345 16.69 -9.72 -11.18
N ASP A 346 17.57 -10.13 -10.26
CA ASP A 346 19.03 -10.07 -10.40
C ASP A 346 19.68 -11.44 -10.62
N ILE A 347 18.94 -12.40 -11.16
CA ILE A 347 19.47 -13.70 -11.65
C ILE A 347 19.02 -13.96 -13.09
N PRO A 348 19.77 -14.75 -13.88
CA PRO A 348 19.34 -15.12 -15.24
C PRO A 348 18.11 -16.02 -15.27
N HIS A 349 17.18 -15.77 -16.21
CA HIS A 349 16.09 -16.67 -16.59
C HIS A 349 16.24 -17.06 -18.06
N ILE A 350 16.90 -18.19 -18.30
CA ILE A 350 17.30 -18.66 -19.65
C ILE A 350 16.65 -20.00 -20.06
N LYS A 351 15.75 -20.54 -19.24
CA LYS A 351 15.12 -21.85 -19.48
C LYS A 351 14.06 -21.82 -20.58
N ALA A 352 13.39 -20.69 -20.77
CA ALA A 352 12.36 -20.49 -21.78
C ALA A 352 12.31 -19.01 -22.16
N PRO A 353 12.10 -18.67 -23.44
CA PRO A 353 11.94 -17.29 -23.85
C PRO A 353 10.64 -16.70 -23.27
N ASP A 354 10.62 -15.39 -23.11
CA ASP A 354 9.40 -14.64 -22.86
C ASP A 354 8.51 -14.52 -24.10
N ARG A 355 7.40 -13.80 -23.96
CA ARG A 355 6.45 -13.50 -25.04
C ARG A 355 7.09 -12.88 -26.28
N HIS A 356 8.21 -12.18 -26.12
CA HIS A 356 8.91 -11.46 -27.18
C HIS A 356 10.10 -12.25 -27.73
N GLY A 357 10.25 -13.53 -27.35
CA GLY A 357 11.36 -14.37 -27.77
C GLY A 357 12.67 -14.12 -27.01
N MET A 358 12.62 -13.34 -25.92
CA MET A 358 13.82 -12.87 -25.21
C MET A 358 14.09 -13.69 -23.94
N MET A 359 15.36 -13.77 -23.55
CA MET A 359 15.79 -14.29 -22.25
C MET A 359 16.08 -13.13 -21.29
N TRP A 360 16.06 -13.40 -19.98
CA TRP A 360 16.49 -12.41 -18.98
C TRP A 360 17.92 -12.71 -18.53
N CYS A 361 18.84 -11.81 -18.80
CA CYS A 361 20.23 -11.87 -18.35
C CYS A 361 20.58 -10.51 -17.73
N PRO A 362 20.33 -10.30 -16.43
CA PRO A 362 20.69 -9.05 -15.77
C PRO A 362 22.23 -8.93 -15.72
N PRO A 363 22.75 -7.69 -15.66
CA PRO A 363 24.19 -7.42 -15.67
C PRO A 363 24.95 -8.01 -14.47
#